data_AF-A0A8D2MZ14-F1
#
_entry.id   AF-A0A8D2MZ14-F1
#
_cell.length_a   1.000
_cell.length_b   1.000
_cell.length_c   1.000
_cell.angle_alpha   90.00
_cell.angle_beta   90.00
_cell.angle_gamma   90.00
#
_symmetry.space_group_name_H-M   'P 1'
#
loop_
_entity.id
_entity.type
_entity.pdbx_description
1 polymer ?
#
loop_
_entity_poly.entity_id
_entity_poly.type
_entity_poly.pdbx_seq_one_letter_code
_entity_poly.pdbx_strand_id
1 'polypeptide(L)'
;MDDGAESLMTVHLLTHLGRAIPLQQTLDRLLEWLCLDIRLFLVSERVPPLRYYERYRRRSCSFPGISILLFLLEDLGEERIFQVHEQFQRPPWRCQRAQFANSRCAPCQQEYYGLEEQLPVWGIRRVRRGPEILRVTLHCSFDNFEDAVRLYELILQREGSVQKGTQCVFVLHSGPHAAVQLCLRQLPIGVTAEPPESAALQFKVQEIGQLVPLLPNPCVPISSSRWQTQDYEGNTILLKVQSSSRTLETNIGLSQQHDNTGNGRIPQDCVPVAVKQGDPGRRSREVRAPKGKPECAPVEACLGSE
;
A
#
# COMPACT_ATOMS: atom_id res chain seq x y z
N MET A 1 2.75 -6.28 25.79
CA MET A 1 2.51 -5.12 24.89
C MET A 1 1.33 -5.48 24.04
N ASP A 2 0.36 -4.58 23.99
CA ASP A 2 -0.97 -4.67 23.39
C ASP A 2 -0.99 -5.40 22.03
N ASP A 3 -1.34 -6.69 22.05
CA ASP A 3 -1.66 -7.46 20.85
C ASP A 3 -3.15 -7.21 20.52
N GLY A 4 -3.46 -5.95 20.22
CA GLY A 4 -4.77 -5.58 19.67
C GLY A 4 -4.98 -6.37 18.38
N ALA A 5 -6.20 -6.87 18.16
CA ALA A 5 -6.54 -7.76 17.05
C ALA A 5 -5.93 -7.27 15.73
N GLU A 6 -4.87 -7.94 15.27
CA GLU A 6 -4.13 -7.47 14.11
C GLU A 6 -4.95 -7.71 12.82
N SER A 7 -5.31 -6.62 12.12
CA SER A 7 -6.10 -6.66 10.87
C SER A 7 -5.47 -7.50 9.75
N LEU A 8 -6.32 -8.06 8.86
CA LEU A 8 -5.89 -8.76 7.64
C LEU A 8 -5.17 -7.83 6.64
N MET A 9 -5.56 -6.56 6.66
CA MET A 9 -4.97 -5.50 5.85
C MET A 9 -4.62 -4.32 6.74
N THR A 10 -3.46 -3.72 6.51
CA THR A 10 -3.02 -2.47 7.13
C THR A 10 -2.66 -1.48 6.03
N VAL A 11 -3.13 -0.24 6.15
CA VAL A 11 -2.77 0.84 5.23
C VAL A 11 -1.58 1.60 5.83
N HIS A 12 -0.44 1.52 5.15
CA HIS A 12 0.77 2.24 5.51
C HIS A 12 0.75 3.62 4.87
N LEU A 13 0.85 4.67 5.68
CA LEU A 13 0.92 6.05 5.24
C LEU A 13 2.34 6.59 5.50
N LEU A 14 2.99 7.07 4.46
CA LEU A 14 4.38 7.50 4.46
C LEU A 14 4.45 9.03 4.46
N THR A 15 4.65 9.64 5.62
CA THR A 15 4.67 11.09 5.79
C THR A 15 6.09 11.66 5.81
N HIS A 16 6.23 12.96 5.60
CA HIS A 16 7.49 13.67 5.86
C HIS A 16 7.97 13.54 7.32
N LEU A 17 9.28 13.70 7.52
CA LEU A 17 9.94 13.65 8.82
C LEU A 17 9.28 14.57 9.86
N GLY A 18 9.10 14.07 11.08
CA GLY A 18 8.52 14.81 12.21
C GLY A 18 7.00 14.91 12.22
N ARG A 19 6.31 14.37 11.19
CA ARG A 19 4.83 14.40 11.09
C ARG A 19 4.17 13.06 11.40
N ALA A 20 4.92 11.98 11.57
CA ALA A 20 4.32 10.66 11.78
C ALA A 20 3.51 10.57 13.08
N ILE A 21 4.06 11.06 14.19
CA ILE A 21 3.40 10.95 15.50
C ILE A 21 2.07 11.75 15.54
N PRO A 22 2.04 13.04 15.17
CA PRO A 22 0.77 13.79 15.18
C PRO A 22 -0.28 13.20 14.23
N LEU A 23 0.16 12.67 13.08
CA LEU A 23 -0.72 12.05 12.11
C LEU A 23 -1.29 10.73 12.63
N GLN A 24 -0.44 9.87 13.21
CA GLN A 24 -0.89 8.62 13.83
C GLN A 24 -1.92 8.90 14.93
N GLN A 25 -1.64 9.86 15.84
CA GLN A 25 -2.60 10.24 16.89
C GLN A 25 -3.92 10.75 16.34
N THR A 26 -3.90 11.48 15.22
CA THR A 26 -5.12 11.96 14.56
C THR A 26 -5.94 10.80 14.01
N LEU A 27 -5.29 9.80 13.43
CA LEU A 27 -5.95 8.59 12.91
C LEU A 27 -6.44 7.68 14.03
N ASP A 28 -5.67 7.50 15.09
CA ASP A 28 -6.06 6.68 16.24
C ASP A 28 -7.32 7.25 16.91
N ARG A 29 -7.40 8.57 17.10
CA ARG A 29 -8.62 9.25 17.60
C ARG A 29 -9.82 9.02 16.68
N LEU A 30 -9.60 9.00 15.37
CA LEU A 30 -10.66 8.75 14.39
C LEU A 30 -11.13 7.29 14.46
N LEU A 31 -10.22 6.33 14.64
CA LEU A 31 -10.56 4.91 14.83
C LEU A 31 -11.30 4.68 16.16
N GLU A 32 -10.87 5.34 17.24
CA GLU A 32 -11.55 5.34 18.54
C GLU A 32 -12.98 5.84 18.43
N TRP A 33 -13.22 6.92 17.67
CA TRP A 33 -14.56 7.44 17.43
C TRP A 33 -15.47 6.44 16.73
N LEU A 34 -14.95 5.60 15.83
CA LEU A 34 -15.69 4.54 15.16
C LEU A 34 -15.82 3.27 16.01
N CYS A 35 -15.24 3.26 17.21
CA CYS A 35 -15.15 2.10 18.09
C CYS A 35 -14.59 0.86 17.36
N LEU A 36 -13.60 1.08 16.48
CA LEU A 36 -12.89 0.00 15.80
C LEU A 36 -11.88 -0.64 16.76
N ASP A 37 -11.98 -1.95 16.93
CA ASP A 37 -11.12 -2.79 17.78
C ASP A 37 -9.84 -3.27 17.07
N ILE A 38 -9.64 -2.85 15.82
CA ILE A 38 -8.48 -3.22 14.99
C ILE A 38 -7.63 -2.00 14.62
N ARG A 39 -6.32 -2.22 14.50
CA ARG A 39 -5.37 -1.22 13.98
C ARG A 39 -5.31 -1.30 12.45
N LEU A 40 -5.97 -0.36 11.78
CA LEU A 40 -6.00 -0.32 10.31
C LEU A 40 -4.88 0.52 9.69
N PHE A 41 -4.44 1.60 10.36
CA PHE A 41 -3.47 2.53 9.81
C PHE A 41 -2.12 2.45 10.53
N LEU A 42 -1.05 2.43 9.76
CA LEU A 42 0.31 2.62 10.27
C LEU A 42 0.96 3.81 9.56
N VAL A 43 1.34 4.81 10.33
CA VAL A 43 2.07 5.96 9.82
C VAL A 43 3.55 5.75 10.04
N SER A 44 4.34 5.94 8.98
CA SER A 44 5.79 5.86 9.02
C SER A 44 6.38 7.07 8.31
N GLU A 45 7.63 7.40 8.66
CA GLU A 45 8.32 8.51 8.02
C GLU A 45 9.08 8.04 6.79
N ARG A 46 9.07 8.86 5.74
CA ARG A 46 9.90 8.67 4.56
C ARG A 46 10.88 9.81 4.41
N VAL A 47 12.10 9.47 3.99
CA VAL A 47 13.04 10.45 3.46
C VAL A 47 12.60 10.79 2.03
N PRO A 48 12.30 12.06 1.70
CA PRO A 48 11.94 12.41 0.34
C PRO A 48 13.11 12.09 -0.61
N PRO A 49 12.86 11.46 -1.76
CA PRO A 49 13.93 11.17 -2.70
C PRO A 49 14.57 12.47 -3.21
N LEU A 50 15.90 12.46 -3.38
CA LEU A 50 16.71 13.62 -3.81
C LEU A 50 16.30 14.22 -5.17
N ARG A 51 15.42 13.56 -5.94
CA ARG A 51 14.97 13.96 -7.29
C ARG A 51 13.60 14.67 -7.23
N TYR A 52 13.54 15.77 -6.50
CA TYR A 52 12.32 16.54 -6.24
C TYR A 52 11.76 17.28 -7.48
N TYR A 53 12.55 17.46 -8.55
CA TYR A 53 12.20 18.34 -9.67
C TYR A 53 11.61 17.65 -10.91
N GLU A 54 11.79 16.34 -11.10
CA GLU A 54 11.36 15.66 -12.33
C GLU A 54 9.92 15.12 -12.28
N ARG A 55 9.35 14.92 -11.07
CA ARG A 55 7.99 14.37 -10.92
C ARG A 55 6.87 15.41 -10.92
N TYR A 56 7.19 16.71 -10.92
CA TYR A 56 6.20 17.78 -11.01
C TYR A 56 5.51 17.88 -12.38
N ARG A 57 5.71 16.89 -13.28
CA ARG A 57 5.38 16.98 -14.71
C ARG A 57 4.22 16.11 -15.20
N ARG A 58 3.36 15.58 -14.33
CA ARG A 58 2.03 15.09 -14.75
C ARG A 58 0.93 15.54 -13.80
N ARG A 59 0.59 16.82 -13.86
CA ARG A 59 -0.76 17.30 -13.54
C ARG A 59 -1.72 16.92 -14.68
N SER A 60 -1.76 15.63 -15.02
CA SER A 60 -2.84 15.09 -15.82
C SER A 60 -4.06 15.01 -14.89
N CYS A 61 -5.26 15.26 -15.39
CA CYS A 61 -6.49 15.23 -14.60
C CYS A 61 -6.84 13.78 -14.18
N SER A 62 -6.02 13.13 -13.35
CA SER A 62 -6.20 11.76 -12.87
C SER A 62 -7.12 11.71 -11.65
N PHE A 63 -7.83 10.60 -11.50
CA PHE A 63 -8.66 10.31 -10.34
C PHE A 63 -7.78 9.71 -9.23
N PRO A 64 -8.00 9.97 -7.93
CA PRO A 64 -7.16 9.42 -6.86
C PRO A 64 -7.25 7.90 -6.85
N GLY A 65 -6.11 7.22 -6.80
CA GLY A 65 -6.05 5.76 -6.81
C GLY A 65 -6.59 5.11 -5.54
N ILE A 66 -6.49 5.80 -4.40
CA ILE A 66 -7.00 5.31 -3.11
C ILE A 66 -7.84 6.39 -2.43
N SER A 67 -9.05 6.03 -2.02
CA SER A 67 -9.90 6.84 -1.15
C SER A 67 -10.34 6.08 0.11
N ILE A 68 -10.48 6.77 1.23
CA ILE A 68 -10.91 6.20 2.51
C ILE A 68 -12.22 6.88 2.91
N LEU A 69 -13.30 6.11 2.97
CA LEU A 69 -14.63 6.61 3.23
C LEU A 69 -15.16 6.10 4.56
N LEU A 70 -15.66 7.03 5.38
CA LEU A 70 -16.36 6.74 6.62
C LEU A 70 -17.86 6.79 6.37
N PHE A 71 -18.53 5.67 6.53
CA PHE A 71 -19.99 5.57 6.50
C PHE A 71 -20.50 5.61 7.94
N LEU A 72 -21.02 6.76 8.35
CA LEU A 72 -21.50 7.02 9.71
C LEU A 72 -23.02 6.88 9.79
N LEU A 73 -23.51 6.17 10.80
CA LEU A 73 -24.94 5.90 10.97
C LEU A 73 -25.63 7.12 11.58
N GLU A 74 -26.66 7.65 10.89
CA GLU A 74 -27.41 8.83 11.34
C GLU A 74 -28.12 8.59 12.69
N ASP A 75 -28.60 7.37 12.94
CA ASP A 75 -29.32 7.00 14.17
C ASP A 75 -28.44 7.03 15.43
N LEU A 76 -27.11 7.08 15.31
CA LEU A 76 -26.18 7.21 16.45
C LEU A 76 -25.95 8.67 16.87
N GLY A 77 -26.64 9.62 16.24
CA GLY A 77 -26.64 11.04 16.60
C GLY A 77 -25.94 11.92 15.56
N GLU A 78 -26.69 12.90 15.03
CA GLU A 78 -26.19 13.84 14.02
C GLU A 78 -25.06 14.73 14.54
N GLU A 79 -25.04 15.05 15.84
CA GLU A 79 -24.01 15.87 16.46
C GLU A 79 -22.62 15.23 16.34
N ARG A 80 -22.52 13.91 16.51
CA ARG A 80 -21.27 13.17 16.32
C ARG A 80 -20.79 13.27 14.88
N ILE A 81 -21.69 13.09 13.90
CA ILE A 81 -21.36 13.23 12.47
C ILE A 81 -20.86 14.65 12.18
N PHE A 82 -21.48 15.67 12.77
CA PHE A 82 -21.05 17.06 12.63
C PHE A 82 -19.66 17.30 13.21
N GLN A 83 -19.35 16.76 14.40
CA GLN A 83 -18.01 16.83 15.01
C GLN A 83 -16.93 16.18 14.12
N VAL A 84 -17.24 15.03 13.51
CA VAL A 84 -16.32 14.38 12.56
C VAL A 84 -16.09 15.30 11.36
N HIS A 85 -17.15 15.84 10.76
CA HIS A 85 -17.00 16.79 9.66
C HIS A 85 -16.16 18.03 10.04
N GLU A 86 -16.37 18.59 11.22
CA GLU A 86 -15.60 19.73 11.71
C GLU A 86 -14.11 19.40 11.84
N GLN A 87 -13.77 18.19 12.32
CA GLN A 87 -12.39 17.72 12.42
C GLN A 87 -11.71 17.65 11.05
N PHE A 88 -12.42 17.19 10.02
CA PHE A 88 -11.93 17.15 8.63
C PHE A 88 -11.80 18.54 7.97
N GLN A 89 -12.42 19.57 8.55
CA GLN A 89 -12.29 20.96 8.11
C GLN A 89 -11.11 21.68 8.79
N ARG A 90 -10.52 21.09 9.83
CA ARG A 90 -9.41 21.67 10.59
C ARG A 90 -8.06 21.04 10.17
N PRO A 91 -6.94 21.78 10.30
CA PRO A 91 -5.61 21.21 10.08
C PRO A 91 -5.38 19.95 10.94
N PRO A 92 -4.70 18.90 10.41
CA PRO A 92 -3.91 18.88 9.17
C PRO A 92 -4.72 18.64 7.87
N TRP A 93 -6.04 18.42 7.97
CA TRP A 93 -6.89 18.11 6.81
C TRP A 93 -7.07 19.32 5.88
N ARG A 94 -7.09 19.06 4.58
CA ARG A 94 -7.31 20.06 3.53
C ARG A 94 -8.39 19.58 2.57
N CYS A 95 -9.44 20.38 2.39
CA CYS A 95 -10.50 20.08 1.44
C CYS A 95 -9.97 20.11 -0.01
N GLN A 96 -10.13 19.01 -0.74
CA GLN A 96 -9.66 18.84 -2.12
C GLN A 96 -10.74 19.11 -3.18
N ARG A 97 -11.82 19.80 -2.80
CA ARG A 97 -13.01 20.08 -3.64
C ARG A 97 -12.68 20.67 -5.02
N ALA A 98 -11.61 21.46 -5.14
CA ALA A 98 -11.20 22.10 -6.39
C ALA A 98 -10.41 21.18 -7.35
N GLN A 99 -9.78 20.11 -6.86
CA GLN A 99 -8.87 19.28 -7.68
C GLN A 99 -9.64 18.36 -8.63
N PHE A 100 -10.85 17.93 -8.24
CA PHE A 100 -11.70 17.05 -9.04
C PHE A 100 -12.77 17.78 -9.85
N ALA A 101 -12.99 19.08 -9.60
CA ALA A 101 -14.00 19.90 -10.26
C ALA A 101 -13.78 20.08 -11.77
N ASN A 102 -12.53 20.00 -12.24
CA ASN A 102 -12.17 20.07 -13.67
C ASN A 102 -12.15 18.70 -14.37
N SER A 103 -12.39 17.61 -13.64
CA SER A 103 -12.55 16.29 -14.26
C SER A 103 -14.02 16.11 -14.62
N ARG A 104 -14.32 15.72 -15.86
CA ARG A 104 -15.68 15.29 -16.27
C ARG A 104 -16.12 13.98 -15.60
N CYS A 105 -15.40 13.56 -14.54
CA CYS A 105 -15.43 12.23 -13.94
C CYS A 105 -15.57 12.28 -12.41
N ALA A 106 -15.78 13.46 -11.82
CA ALA A 106 -16.13 13.55 -10.41
C ALA A 106 -17.60 13.11 -10.22
N PRO A 107 -17.88 12.00 -9.53
CA PRO A 107 -19.25 11.72 -9.13
C PRO A 107 -19.72 12.85 -8.20
N CYS A 108 -20.90 13.35 -8.51
CA CYS A 108 -21.62 14.44 -7.87
C CYS A 108 -21.36 14.59 -6.36
N GLN A 109 -21.06 15.82 -5.93
CA GLN A 109 -21.20 16.32 -4.55
C GLN A 109 -20.38 15.64 -3.42
N GLN A 110 -19.41 14.77 -3.72
CA GLN A 110 -18.58 14.19 -2.65
C GLN A 110 -17.48 15.15 -2.19
N GLU A 111 -17.46 15.50 -0.91
CA GLU A 111 -16.34 16.23 -0.32
C GLU A 111 -15.21 15.26 0.02
N TYR A 112 -14.06 15.45 -0.63
CA TYR A 112 -12.83 14.76 -0.31
C TYR A 112 -11.88 15.68 0.46
N TYR A 113 -11.18 15.12 1.44
CA TYR A 113 -10.20 15.79 2.29
C TYR A 113 -8.86 15.04 2.18
N GLY A 114 -7.76 15.76 2.06
CA GLY A 114 -6.42 15.18 2.05
C GLY A 114 -5.61 15.61 3.26
N LEU A 115 -4.72 14.74 3.74
CA LEU A 115 -3.77 15.05 4.81
C LEU A 115 -2.48 15.69 4.28
N GLU A 116 -1.92 15.10 3.23
CA GLU A 116 -0.69 15.54 2.57
C GLU A 116 -0.80 15.25 1.07
N GLU A 117 0.10 15.82 0.28
CA GLU A 117 0.23 15.46 -1.14
C GLU A 117 0.63 13.98 -1.27
N GLN A 118 0.09 13.28 -2.27
CA GLN A 118 0.36 11.86 -2.52
C GLN A 118 -0.10 10.88 -1.41
N LEU A 119 -0.89 11.31 -0.42
CA LEU A 119 -1.62 10.43 0.50
C LEU A 119 -3.03 10.13 -0.01
N PRO A 120 -3.68 9.03 0.45
CA PRO A 120 -5.06 8.73 0.11
C PRO A 120 -5.99 9.88 0.50
N VAL A 121 -7.03 10.07 -0.31
CA VAL A 121 -8.08 11.06 -0.03
C VAL A 121 -9.12 10.46 0.91
N TRP A 122 -9.78 11.29 1.70
CA TRP A 122 -10.71 10.86 2.73
C TRP A 122 -12.07 11.50 2.50
N GLY A 123 -13.15 10.84 2.94
CA GLY A 123 -14.48 11.40 2.85
C GLY A 123 -15.43 10.81 3.88
N ILE A 124 -16.50 11.53 4.16
CA ILE A 124 -17.54 11.12 5.09
C ILE A 124 -18.85 10.95 4.31
N ARG A 125 -19.58 9.88 4.62
CA ARG A 125 -20.89 9.56 4.08
C ARG A 125 -21.83 9.23 5.23
N ARG A 126 -23.03 9.77 5.17
CA ARG A 126 -24.10 9.44 6.11
C ARG A 126 -24.88 8.24 5.60
N VAL A 127 -25.17 7.29 6.48
CA VAL A 127 -26.00 6.12 6.17
C VAL A 127 -27.19 6.06 7.13
N ARG A 128 -28.34 5.66 6.59
CA ARG A 128 -29.60 5.55 7.35
C ARG A 128 -29.80 4.19 8.01
N ARG A 129 -29.11 3.16 7.53
CA ARG A 129 -29.26 1.77 7.99
C ARG A 129 -27.94 1.02 7.81
N GLY A 130 -27.69 0.07 8.71
CA GLY A 130 -26.50 -0.79 8.70
C GLY A 130 -25.44 -0.36 9.71
N PRO A 131 -24.37 -1.17 9.86
CA PRO A 131 -23.26 -0.82 10.74
C PRO A 131 -22.49 0.38 10.19
N GLU A 132 -21.72 1.04 11.05
CA GLU A 132 -20.73 2.00 10.57
C GLU A 132 -19.64 1.27 9.79
N ILE A 133 -19.17 1.87 8.69
CA ILE A 133 -18.19 1.21 7.82
C ILE A 133 -17.03 2.15 7.56
N LEU A 134 -15.81 1.69 7.85
CA LEU A 134 -14.61 2.27 7.30
C LEU A 134 -14.24 1.50 6.02
N ARG A 135 -14.36 2.17 4.87
CA ARG A 135 -14.09 1.57 3.56
C ARG A 135 -12.85 2.18 2.94
N VAL A 136 -11.84 1.36 2.71
CA VAL A 136 -10.71 1.68 1.83
C VAL A 136 -11.13 1.33 0.40
N THR A 137 -11.15 2.28 -0.50
CA THR A 137 -11.55 2.11 -1.89
C THR A 137 -10.34 2.30 -2.81
N LEU A 138 -10.05 1.28 -3.60
CA LEU A 138 -9.09 1.31 -4.69
C LEU A 138 -9.84 1.60 -5.97
N HIS A 139 -9.42 2.67 -6.64
CA HIS A 139 -9.97 3.06 -7.91
C HIS A 139 -9.17 2.39 -9.01
N CYS A 140 -9.87 1.61 -9.84
CA CYS A 140 -9.27 0.87 -10.94
C CYS A 140 -9.72 1.50 -12.25
N SER A 141 -8.82 1.59 -13.22
CA SER A 141 -9.18 1.90 -14.60
C SER A 141 -10.19 0.86 -15.12
N PHE A 142 -10.93 1.24 -16.16
CA PHE A 142 -11.93 0.36 -16.76
C PHE A 142 -11.33 -0.99 -17.18
N ASP A 143 -10.14 -0.96 -17.79
CA ASP A 143 -9.49 -2.12 -18.40
C ASP A 143 -8.94 -3.11 -17.37
N ASN A 144 -8.47 -2.61 -16.22
CA ASN A 144 -7.82 -3.45 -15.20
C ASN A 144 -8.78 -3.98 -14.13
N PHE A 145 -10.04 -3.55 -14.08
CA PHE A 145 -10.93 -3.83 -12.95
C PHE A 145 -11.10 -5.33 -12.66
N GLU A 146 -11.35 -6.13 -13.69
CA GLU A 146 -11.55 -7.59 -13.56
C GLU A 146 -10.28 -8.31 -13.07
N ASP A 147 -9.12 -7.93 -13.62
CA ASP A 147 -7.82 -8.47 -13.19
C ASP A 147 -7.47 -8.03 -11.77
N ALA A 148 -7.77 -6.79 -11.40
CA ALA A 148 -7.60 -6.28 -10.05
C ALA A 148 -8.47 -7.06 -9.05
N VAL A 149 -9.73 -7.34 -9.36
CA VAL A 149 -10.60 -8.17 -8.50
C VAL A 149 -9.96 -9.53 -8.25
N ARG A 150 -9.52 -10.22 -9.30
CA ARG A 150 -8.84 -11.53 -9.18
C ARG A 150 -7.58 -11.45 -8.31
N LEU A 151 -6.77 -10.40 -8.47
CA LEU A 151 -5.57 -10.20 -7.66
C LEU A 151 -5.89 -10.05 -6.17
N TYR A 152 -6.88 -9.22 -5.81
CA TYR A 152 -7.21 -9.03 -4.40
C TYR A 152 -7.94 -10.24 -3.81
N GLU A 153 -8.72 -10.98 -4.59
CA GLU A 153 -9.27 -12.28 -4.18
C GLU A 153 -8.16 -13.28 -3.86
N LEU A 154 -7.14 -13.34 -4.72
CA LEU A 154 -5.97 -14.19 -4.54
C LEU A 154 -5.17 -13.82 -3.28
N ILE A 155 -4.88 -12.53 -3.09
CA ILE A 155 -4.11 -12.05 -1.93
C ILE A 155 -4.87 -12.26 -0.62
N LEU A 156 -6.17 -11.97 -0.60
CA LEU A 156 -7.02 -12.10 0.59
C LEU A 156 -7.50 -13.52 0.86
N GLN A 157 -7.37 -14.42 -0.13
CA GLN A 157 -7.95 -15.77 -0.14
C GLN A 157 -9.46 -15.76 0.18
N ARG A 158 -10.19 -14.80 -0.38
CA ARG A 158 -11.62 -14.58 -0.16
C ARG A 158 -12.26 -14.07 -1.44
N GLU A 159 -13.48 -14.51 -1.72
CA GLU A 159 -14.27 -13.99 -2.84
C GLU A 159 -14.81 -12.59 -2.51
N GLY A 160 -14.78 -11.72 -3.49
CA GLY A 160 -15.32 -10.38 -3.39
C GLY A 160 -16.81 -10.33 -3.71
N SER A 161 -17.57 -9.52 -2.97
CA SER A 161 -18.97 -9.26 -3.30
C SER A 161 -19.07 -8.21 -4.40
N VAL A 162 -19.26 -8.66 -5.65
CA VAL A 162 -19.45 -7.77 -6.80
C VAL A 162 -20.83 -7.11 -6.73
N GLN A 163 -20.84 -5.78 -6.68
CA GLN A 163 -22.02 -4.93 -6.62
C GLN A 163 -22.13 -4.11 -7.90
N LYS A 164 -23.28 -4.19 -8.58
CA LYS A 164 -23.62 -3.38 -9.77
C LYS A 164 -22.58 -3.47 -10.91
N GLY A 165 -21.83 -4.57 -10.98
CA GLY A 165 -20.81 -4.86 -12.01
C GLY A 165 -19.62 -3.88 -12.07
N THR A 166 -19.56 -2.88 -11.19
CA THR A 166 -18.59 -1.78 -11.24
C THR A 166 -17.91 -1.54 -9.89
N GLN A 167 -18.26 -2.34 -8.90
CA GLN A 167 -17.73 -2.26 -7.56
C GLN A 167 -17.59 -3.68 -7.00
N CYS A 168 -16.49 -3.98 -6.33
CA CYS A 168 -16.28 -5.26 -5.65
C CYS A 168 -15.88 -4.98 -4.21
N VAL A 169 -16.52 -5.64 -3.24
CA VAL A 169 -16.33 -5.35 -1.81
C VAL A 169 -15.89 -6.60 -1.06
N PHE A 170 -14.81 -6.45 -0.30
CA PHE A 170 -14.26 -7.44 0.61
C PHE A 170 -14.50 -6.96 2.04
N VAL A 171 -15.14 -7.78 2.86
CA VAL A 171 -15.26 -7.54 4.30
C VAL A 171 -14.00 -8.07 4.98
N LEU A 172 -13.17 -7.15 5.47
CA LEU A 172 -11.91 -7.48 6.13
C LEU A 172 -12.13 -7.78 7.61
N HIS A 173 -13.02 -7.02 8.24
CA HIS A 173 -13.38 -7.16 9.64
C HIS A 173 -14.84 -6.76 9.85
N SER A 174 -15.53 -7.46 10.73
CA SER A 174 -16.91 -7.18 11.14
C SER A 174 -16.98 -7.18 12.66
N GLY A 175 -17.02 -6.00 13.26
CA GLY A 175 -17.17 -5.81 14.69
C GLY A 175 -18.62 -5.53 15.09
N PRO A 176 -18.90 -5.39 16.39
CA PRO A 176 -20.25 -5.11 16.90
C PRO A 176 -20.75 -3.70 16.54
N HIS A 177 -19.84 -2.72 16.39
CA HIS A 177 -20.17 -1.32 16.15
C HIS A 177 -19.80 -0.85 14.75
N ALA A 178 -18.69 -1.37 14.21
CA ALA A 178 -18.19 -0.97 12.91
C ALA A 178 -17.58 -2.15 12.14
N ALA A 179 -17.57 -2.02 10.81
CA ALA A 179 -16.94 -2.96 9.91
C ALA A 179 -15.85 -2.26 9.08
N VAL A 180 -14.83 -3.03 8.70
CA VAL A 180 -13.78 -2.57 7.79
C VAL A 180 -13.90 -3.30 6.46
N GLN A 181 -13.93 -2.52 5.38
CA GLN A 181 -14.08 -3.02 4.03
C GLN A 181 -12.93 -2.55 3.14
N LEU A 182 -12.44 -3.45 2.30
CA LEU A 182 -11.70 -3.08 1.09
C LEU A 182 -12.69 -3.11 -0.07
N CYS A 183 -12.64 -2.10 -0.92
CA CYS A 183 -13.51 -1.96 -2.06
C CYS A 183 -12.68 -1.66 -3.29
N LEU A 184 -12.94 -2.37 -4.39
CA LEU A 184 -12.47 -1.97 -5.71
C LEU A 184 -13.63 -1.26 -6.41
N ARG A 185 -13.32 -0.16 -7.10
CA ARG A 185 -14.30 0.59 -7.86
C ARG A 185 -13.77 0.88 -9.25
N GLN A 186 -14.50 0.40 -10.26
CA GLN A 186 -14.21 0.68 -11.65
C GLN A 186 -14.49 2.16 -11.95
N LEU A 187 -13.52 2.81 -12.58
CA LEU A 187 -13.64 4.16 -13.11
C LEU A 187 -14.25 4.13 -14.53
N PRO A 188 -14.87 5.24 -14.97
CA PRO A 188 -15.34 5.35 -16.34
C PRO A 188 -14.21 5.15 -17.37
N ILE A 189 -14.59 4.71 -18.58
CA ILE A 189 -13.66 4.52 -19.70
C ILE A 189 -12.87 5.81 -19.97
N GLY A 190 -11.55 5.66 -20.15
CA GLY A 190 -10.63 6.77 -20.42
C GLY A 190 -10.18 7.55 -19.18
N VAL A 191 -10.62 7.15 -17.98
CA VAL A 191 -10.14 7.72 -16.71
C VAL A 191 -9.11 6.79 -16.10
N THR A 192 -7.93 7.31 -15.80
CA THR A 192 -6.89 6.58 -15.09
C THR A 192 -6.85 6.98 -13.63
N ALA A 193 -6.64 5.97 -12.77
CA ALA A 193 -6.35 6.18 -11.37
C ALA A 193 -4.86 6.57 -11.22
N GLU A 194 -4.58 7.51 -10.32
CA GLU A 194 -3.19 7.86 -9.94
C GLU A 194 -2.88 7.26 -8.57
N PRO A 195 -1.97 6.26 -8.50
CA PRO A 195 -1.64 5.63 -7.24
C PRO A 195 -0.89 6.60 -6.32
N PRO A 196 -1.21 6.66 -5.01
CA PRO A 196 -0.51 7.50 -4.07
C PRO A 196 0.94 7.03 -3.86
N GLU A 197 1.92 7.90 -4.12
CA GLU A 197 3.34 7.58 -3.85
C GLU A 197 3.67 7.43 -2.36
N SER A 198 2.81 7.96 -1.49
CA SER A 198 2.99 7.99 -0.04
C SER A 198 2.15 6.95 0.68
N ALA A 199 1.61 5.94 -0.01
CA ALA A 199 0.86 4.88 0.66
C ALA A 199 1.20 3.48 0.14
N ALA A 200 1.07 2.51 1.03
CA ALA A 200 1.18 1.09 0.69
C ALA A 200 0.11 0.27 1.42
N LEU A 201 -0.37 -0.78 0.77
CA LEU A 201 -1.35 -1.70 1.32
C LEU A 201 -0.62 -2.95 1.80
N GLN A 202 -0.59 -3.20 3.10
CA GLN A 202 0.02 -4.40 3.67
C GLN A 202 -1.04 -5.47 3.90
N PHE A 203 -0.83 -6.66 3.34
CA PHE A 203 -1.68 -7.82 3.52
C PHE A 203 -0.93 -8.91 4.26
N LYS A 204 -1.63 -9.62 5.14
CA LYS A 204 -1.11 -10.82 5.75
C LYS A 204 -1.35 -12.02 4.85
N VAL A 205 -0.29 -12.76 4.56
CA VAL A 205 -0.36 -13.96 3.72
C VAL A 205 0.21 -15.17 4.46
N GLN A 206 -0.27 -16.37 4.13
CA GLN A 206 0.22 -17.60 4.75
C GLN A 206 1.55 -18.04 4.13
N GLU A 207 1.60 -18.16 2.80
CA GLU A 207 2.77 -18.63 2.07
C GLU A 207 3.05 -17.76 0.85
N ILE A 208 4.20 -17.10 0.83
CA ILE A 208 4.60 -16.23 -0.27
C ILE A 208 4.99 -17.03 -1.53
N GLY A 209 5.54 -18.24 -1.37
CA GLY A 209 6.06 -19.06 -2.47
C GLY A 209 5.00 -19.46 -3.49
N GLN A 210 3.76 -19.70 -3.05
CA GLN A 210 2.63 -20.01 -3.93
C GLN A 210 2.05 -18.75 -4.60
N LEU A 211 2.15 -17.59 -3.93
CA LEU A 211 1.57 -16.35 -4.39
C LEU A 211 2.43 -15.68 -5.48
N VAL A 212 3.76 -15.70 -5.33
CA VAL A 212 4.70 -14.99 -6.23
C VAL A 212 4.49 -15.28 -7.72
N PRO A 213 4.33 -16.54 -8.17
CA PRO A 213 4.12 -16.84 -9.59
C PRO A 213 2.82 -16.29 -10.19
N LEU A 214 1.86 -15.94 -9.34
CA LEU A 214 0.52 -15.49 -9.71
C LEU A 214 0.37 -13.96 -9.66
N LEU A 215 1.37 -13.24 -9.13
CA LEU A 215 1.35 -11.78 -9.05
C LEU A 215 1.65 -11.15 -10.41
N PRO A 216 1.00 -10.03 -10.76
CA PRO A 216 1.20 -9.36 -12.05
C PRO A 216 2.56 -8.71 -12.18
N ASN A 217 3.16 -8.32 -11.05
CA ASN A 217 4.43 -7.60 -11.01
C ASN A 217 5.46 -8.35 -10.15
N PRO A 218 6.77 -8.18 -10.45
CA PRO A 218 7.83 -8.79 -9.67
C PRO A 218 7.68 -8.54 -8.17
N CYS A 219 7.84 -9.60 -7.39
CA CYS A 219 7.78 -9.55 -5.94
C CYS A 219 9.19 -9.51 -5.36
N VAL A 220 9.55 -8.43 -4.67
CA VAL A 220 10.90 -8.18 -4.15
C VAL A 220 10.91 -8.37 -2.63
N PRO A 221 11.81 -9.18 -2.05
CA PRO A 221 11.95 -9.30 -0.61
C PRO A 221 12.50 -8.01 0.00
N ILE A 222 11.87 -7.52 1.07
CA ILE A 222 12.33 -6.37 1.87
C ILE A 222 12.94 -6.85 3.20
N SER A 223 12.41 -7.94 3.75
CA SER A 223 12.95 -8.62 4.93
C SER A 223 12.69 -10.13 4.83
N SER A 224 13.11 -10.90 5.84
CA SER A 224 12.84 -12.34 5.93
C SER A 224 11.36 -12.70 5.96
N SER A 225 10.48 -11.74 6.26
CA SER A 225 9.04 -11.95 6.43
C SER A 225 8.18 -10.91 5.71
N ARG A 226 8.78 -10.06 4.86
CA ARG A 226 8.06 -9.01 4.11
C ARG A 226 8.54 -8.90 2.68
N TRP A 227 7.59 -8.80 1.76
CA TRP A 227 7.83 -8.63 0.33
C TRP A 227 7.05 -7.44 -0.21
N GLN A 228 7.56 -6.82 -1.27
CA GLN A 228 6.93 -5.72 -1.97
C GLN A 228 6.55 -6.14 -3.40
N THR A 229 5.38 -5.72 -3.86
CA THR A 229 4.98 -5.77 -5.26
C THR A 229 4.09 -4.55 -5.57
N GLN A 230 3.51 -4.51 -6.76
CA GLN A 230 2.53 -3.50 -7.18
C GLN A 230 1.31 -4.18 -7.80
N ASP A 231 0.15 -3.56 -7.69
CA ASP A 231 -1.05 -3.98 -8.41
C ASP A 231 -1.03 -3.49 -9.88
N TYR A 232 -2.13 -3.71 -10.60
CA TYR A 232 -2.30 -3.28 -11.98
C TYR A 232 -2.38 -1.75 -12.16
N GLU A 233 -2.70 -1.01 -11.11
CA GLU A 233 -2.79 0.46 -11.11
C GLU A 233 -1.51 1.13 -10.57
N GLY A 234 -0.51 0.34 -10.16
CA GLY A 234 0.76 0.82 -9.59
C GLY A 234 0.69 1.13 -8.08
N ASN A 235 -0.37 0.76 -7.38
CA ASN A 235 -0.44 0.86 -5.92
C ASN A 235 0.59 -0.10 -5.29
N THR A 236 1.33 0.39 -4.29
CA THR A 236 2.32 -0.43 -3.59
C THR A 236 1.63 -1.45 -2.68
N ILE A 237 1.95 -2.73 -2.86
CA ILE A 237 1.48 -3.84 -2.03
C ILE A 237 2.64 -4.39 -1.21
N LEU A 238 2.44 -4.52 0.09
CA LEU A 238 3.34 -5.22 1.01
C LEU A 238 2.69 -6.54 1.43
N LEU A 239 3.45 -7.62 1.38
CA LEU A 239 2.99 -8.95 1.77
C LEU A 239 3.78 -9.36 3.02
N LYS A 240 3.10 -9.49 4.17
CA LYS A 240 3.68 -9.92 5.44
C LYS A 240 3.31 -11.39 5.67
N VAL A 241 4.30 -12.27 5.73
CA VAL A 241 4.06 -13.68 6.03
C VAL A 241 3.66 -13.81 7.51
N GLN A 242 2.55 -14.51 7.76
CA GLN A 242 2.17 -14.88 9.12
C GLN A 242 3.14 -15.94 9.64
N SER A 243 4.00 -15.56 10.58
CA SER A 243 4.79 -16.51 11.34
C SER A 243 3.83 -17.36 12.18
N SER A 244 3.56 -18.59 11.76
CA SER A 244 2.86 -19.55 12.58
C SER A 244 3.74 -19.85 13.79
N SER A 245 3.42 -19.30 14.96
CA SER A 245 3.98 -19.70 16.25
C SER A 245 3.45 -21.08 16.70
N ARG A 246 3.35 -22.02 15.76
CA ARG A 246 3.05 -23.43 16.03
C ARG A 246 4.12 -24.27 15.34
N THR A 247 4.75 -25.13 16.13
CA THR A 247 5.78 -26.13 15.76
C THR A 247 7.24 -25.71 15.99
N LEU A 248 7.58 -25.31 17.22
CA LEU A 248 8.94 -25.48 17.74
C LEU A 248 8.94 -25.84 19.23
N GLU A 249 7.99 -26.67 19.68
CA GLU A 249 7.99 -27.25 21.03
C GLU A 249 7.63 -28.75 21.05
N THR A 250 7.65 -29.42 19.91
CA THR A 250 7.35 -30.86 19.88
C THR A 250 8.23 -31.58 18.88
N ASN A 251 9.54 -31.50 19.10
CA ASN A 251 10.48 -32.51 18.63
C ASN A 251 11.54 -32.75 19.72
N ILE A 252 11.13 -33.57 20.68
CA ILE A 252 11.92 -34.69 21.20
C ILE A 252 13.23 -34.27 21.90
N GLY A 253 13.08 -33.78 23.12
CA GLY A 253 13.88 -34.35 24.19
C GLY A 253 13.40 -35.78 24.41
N LEU A 254 14.25 -36.77 24.11
CA LEU A 254 14.31 -38.13 24.67
C LEU A 254 15.37 -38.91 23.89
N SER A 255 16.63 -38.85 24.34
CA SER A 255 17.54 -39.99 24.36
C SER A 255 18.75 -39.67 25.23
N GLN A 256 18.63 -39.92 26.53
CA GLN A 256 19.75 -40.22 27.41
C GLN A 256 19.47 -41.58 28.05
N GLN A 257 20.16 -42.61 27.58
CA GLN A 257 20.67 -43.72 28.38
C GLN A 257 21.73 -44.42 27.51
N HIS A 258 22.99 -44.21 27.87
CA HIS A 258 23.86 -45.22 28.49
C HIS A 258 24.32 -46.28 27.50
N ASP A 259 25.59 -46.19 27.10
CA ASP A 259 26.50 -47.33 27.18
C ASP A 259 27.94 -46.85 27.29
N ASN A 260 28.56 -47.22 28.41
CA ASN A 260 29.95 -47.04 28.74
C ASN A 260 30.61 -48.39 28.47
N THR A 261 31.61 -48.51 27.58
CA THR A 261 32.73 -49.46 27.67
C THR A 261 33.73 -49.24 26.52
N GLY A 262 34.95 -48.80 26.86
CA GLY A 262 36.18 -49.51 26.45
C GLY A 262 36.85 -49.21 25.10
N ASN A 263 38.02 -48.58 25.19
CA ASN A 263 39.23 -48.77 24.38
C ASN A 263 39.28 -48.32 22.90
N GLY A 264 40.09 -47.26 22.68
CA GLY A 264 41.41 -47.43 22.07
C GLY A 264 41.55 -47.29 20.55
N ARG A 265 42.30 -46.24 20.17
CA ARG A 265 43.18 -46.07 18.99
C ARG A 265 42.69 -45.14 17.85
N ILE A 266 43.60 -44.21 17.54
CA ILE A 266 43.75 -43.29 16.39
C ILE A 266 44.14 -44.11 15.14
N PRO A 267 43.73 -43.76 13.90
CA PRO A 267 44.43 -42.82 12.99
C PRO A 267 43.47 -41.85 12.23
N GLN A 268 43.75 -40.55 12.14
CA GLN A 268 44.55 -39.81 11.13
C GLN A 268 44.05 -39.86 9.66
N ASP A 269 44.08 -38.67 9.04
CA ASP A 269 43.82 -38.24 7.65
C ASP A 269 42.34 -38.03 7.26
N CYS A 270 41.88 -36.84 6.81
CA CYS A 270 42.37 -36.10 5.64
C CYS A 270 42.35 -34.56 5.82
N VAL A 271 43.34 -33.93 5.17
CA VAL A 271 43.59 -32.48 5.03
C VAL A 271 42.57 -31.80 4.09
N PRO A 272 42.15 -30.55 4.34
CA PRO A 272 41.40 -29.75 3.36
C PRO A 272 42.34 -29.07 2.35
N VAL A 273 42.03 -29.22 1.05
CA VAL A 273 42.72 -28.51 -0.03
C VAL A 273 42.26 -27.04 -0.07
N ALA A 274 43.18 -26.14 0.22
CA ALA A 274 43.13 -24.73 -0.17
C ALA A 274 43.83 -24.52 -1.53
N VAL A 275 43.82 -23.26 -2.03
CA VAL A 275 44.50 -22.69 -3.22
C VAL A 275 43.46 -22.37 -4.33
N LYS A 276 43.24 -21.13 -4.81
CA LYS A 276 44.14 -19.97 -4.95
C LYS A 276 43.36 -18.64 -5.03
N GLN A 277 43.82 -17.64 -4.26
CA GLN A 277 43.64 -16.21 -4.55
C GLN A 277 44.42 -15.83 -5.82
N GLY A 278 43.85 -14.93 -6.63
CA GLY A 278 44.56 -14.20 -7.66
C GLY A 278 43.94 -12.81 -7.80
N ASP A 279 44.67 -11.79 -7.38
CA ASP A 279 44.37 -10.36 -7.53
C ASP A 279 45.30 -9.76 -8.63
N PRO A 280 45.24 -8.46 -8.97
CA PRO A 280 44.49 -7.89 -10.09
C PRO A 280 45.39 -7.45 -11.27
N GLY A 281 44.86 -7.59 -12.49
CA GLY A 281 45.55 -7.23 -13.74
C GLY A 281 45.11 -5.88 -14.33
N ARG A 282 46.04 -4.93 -14.33
CA ARG A 282 45.98 -3.54 -14.78
C ARG A 282 46.14 -3.40 -16.31
N ARG A 283 45.29 -2.60 -16.98
CA ARG A 283 45.47 -1.81 -18.25
C ARG A 283 44.12 -1.70 -18.97
N SER A 284 43.73 -0.65 -19.70
CA SER A 284 44.32 0.64 -20.07
C SER A 284 43.20 1.56 -20.55
N ARG A 285 43.42 2.87 -20.40
CA ARG A 285 42.75 3.99 -21.07
C ARG A 285 42.32 3.68 -22.51
N GLU A 286 41.10 4.12 -22.86
CA GLU A 286 40.88 4.81 -24.12
C GLU A 286 39.89 5.97 -23.94
N VAL A 287 40.36 7.14 -24.39
CA VAL A 287 39.72 8.44 -24.36
C VAL A 287 39.00 8.63 -25.69
N ARG A 288 37.71 8.99 -25.67
CA ARG A 288 37.09 9.69 -26.80
C ARG A 288 35.87 10.51 -26.36
N ALA A 289 35.93 11.81 -26.62
CA ALA A 289 34.82 12.76 -26.63
C ALA A 289 35.04 13.70 -27.83
N PRO A 290 34.07 14.56 -28.21
CA PRO A 290 32.65 14.34 -28.45
C PRO A 290 32.29 14.70 -29.91
N LYS A 291 31.09 14.35 -30.41
CA LYS A 291 30.64 14.83 -31.73
C LYS A 291 29.18 15.29 -31.70
N GLY A 292 29.00 16.59 -31.94
CA GLY A 292 27.91 17.18 -32.73
C GLY A 292 26.53 17.33 -32.10
N LYS A 293 26.23 18.55 -31.62
CA LYS A 293 24.87 19.13 -31.64
C LYS A 293 24.46 19.40 -33.09
N PRO A 294 23.17 19.29 -33.43
CA PRO A 294 22.55 20.22 -34.37
C PRO A 294 21.61 21.18 -33.63
N GLU A 295 21.71 22.42 -34.06
CA GLU A 295 21.05 23.64 -33.64
C GLU A 295 19.63 23.69 -34.22
N CYS A 296 18.62 24.00 -33.38
CA CYS A 296 17.27 24.34 -33.85
C CYS A 296 17.24 25.82 -34.23
N ALA A 297 16.99 26.12 -35.50
CA ALA A 297 16.65 27.45 -35.97
C ALA A 297 15.17 27.79 -35.65
N PRO A 298 14.82 29.08 -35.46
CA PRO A 298 13.48 29.53 -35.13
C PRO A 298 12.59 29.61 -36.37
N VAL A 299 11.31 29.30 -36.24
CA VAL A 299 10.32 29.52 -37.30
C VAL A 299 9.59 30.83 -37.02
N GLU A 300 9.69 31.74 -37.97
CA GLU A 300 9.07 33.06 -38.00
C GLU A 300 7.53 32.99 -38.01
N ALA A 301 6.96 34.05 -37.46
CA ALA A 301 5.58 34.44 -37.64
C ALA A 301 5.30 34.82 -39.10
N CYS A 302 4.18 34.35 -39.65
CA CYS A 302 3.53 35.01 -40.77
C CYS A 302 2.11 35.39 -40.37
N LEU A 303 1.93 36.70 -40.25
CA LEU A 303 0.68 37.41 -40.42
C LEU A 303 0.12 37.10 -41.81
N GLY A 304 -1.18 36.86 -41.89
CA GLY A 304 -1.93 36.77 -43.13
C GLY A 304 -3.35 37.26 -42.87
N SER A 305 -3.61 38.49 -43.31
CA SER A 305 -4.90 39.16 -43.31
C SER A 305 -5.89 38.47 -44.25
N GLU A 306 -7.15 38.36 -43.83
CA GLU A 306 -8.36 38.85 -44.50
C GLU A 306 -9.52 38.87 -43.50
#